data_AF-A0A922MQM0-F1
#
_entry.id   AF-A0A922MQM0-F1
#
_cell.length_a   1.000
_cell.length_b   1.000
_cell.length_c   1.000
_cell.angle_alpha   90.00
_cell.angle_beta   90.00
_cell.angle_gamma   90.00
#
_symmetry.space_group_name_H-M   'P 1'
#
loop_
_entity.id
_entity.type
_entity.pdbx_description
1 polymer ?
#
loop_
_entity_poly.entity_id
_entity_poly.type
_entity_poly.pdbx_seq_one_letter_code
_entity_poly.pdbx_strand_id
1 'polypeptide(L)'
;MITSVAVIRVGRLVNDIQPNIVKKVNVSKMAFKCMENINAFLEAAKTLGVPAQETFQTVDLWERQNLNSVVICLQSLGRKAGNYGKPSIGPKESEKNVRNFSEEQLRAGQGVISLQYGSNKGATQSGINFGNTRHM
;
A
#
# COMPACT_ATOMS: atom_id res chain seq x y z
N MET A 1 -31.16 9.31 -2.40
CA MET A 1 -30.82 9.70 -3.80
C MET A 1 -29.32 9.94 -4.03
N ILE A 2 -28.57 10.44 -3.05
CA ILE A 2 -27.13 10.78 -3.23
C ILE A 2 -26.24 9.52 -3.37
N THR A 3 -26.59 8.41 -2.70
CA THR A 3 -25.79 7.17 -2.71
C THR A 3 -25.76 6.46 -4.06
N SER A 4 -26.88 6.42 -4.79
CA SER A 4 -26.95 5.73 -6.08
C SER A 4 -26.08 6.37 -7.16
N VAL A 5 -25.95 7.71 -7.16
CA VAL A 5 -25.11 8.42 -8.14
C VAL A 5 -23.63 8.21 -7.87
N ALA A 6 -23.22 8.22 -6.59
CA ALA A 6 -21.83 7.96 -6.20
C ALA A 6 -21.39 6.56 -6.62
N VAL A 7 -22.22 5.54 -6.38
CA VAL A 7 -21.93 4.14 -6.74
C VAL A 7 -21.76 3.95 -8.25
N ILE A 8 -22.60 4.60 -9.07
CA ILE A 8 -22.48 4.51 -10.53
C ILE A 8 -21.17 5.16 -11.01
N ARG A 9 -20.78 6.29 -10.42
CA ARG A 9 -19.52 6.99 -10.78
C ARG A 9 -18.30 6.15 -10.45
N VAL A 10 -18.31 5.49 -9.29
CA VAL A 10 -17.24 4.61 -8.85
C VAL A 10 -17.04 3.45 -9.84
N GLY A 11 -18.12 2.82 -10.33
CA GLY A 11 -18.02 1.77 -11.37
C GLY A 11 -17.50 2.27 -12.73
N ARG A 12 -17.83 3.50 -13.13
CA ARG A 12 -17.33 4.12 -14.37
C ARG A 12 -15.85 4.49 -14.29
N LEU A 13 -15.40 4.98 -13.13
CA LEU A 13 -14.01 5.39 -12.90
C LEU A 13 -13.01 4.26 -13.23
N VAL A 14 -13.34 3.03 -12.86
CA VAL A 14 -12.42 1.90 -13.10
C VAL A 14 -12.36 1.52 -14.58
N ASN A 15 -13.49 1.63 -15.29
CA ASN A 15 -13.55 1.42 -16.72
C ASN A 15 -12.78 2.50 -17.51
N ASP A 16 -12.68 3.72 -16.98
CA ASP A 16 -11.87 4.79 -17.57
C ASP A 16 -10.36 4.52 -17.44
N ILE A 17 -9.94 3.84 -16.37
CA ILE A 17 -8.54 3.43 -16.14
C ILE A 17 -8.20 2.24 -17.03
N GLN A 18 -8.99 1.18 -16.96
CA GLN A 18 -8.83 -0.01 -17.77
C GLN A 18 -10.17 -0.39 -18.43
N PRO A 19 -10.25 -0.34 -19.78
CA PRO A 19 -11.49 -0.63 -20.46
C PRO A 19 -11.94 -2.07 -20.20
N ASN A 20 -13.26 -2.25 -20.04
CA ASN A 20 -13.93 -3.55 -19.84
C ASN A 20 -13.58 -4.31 -18.54
N ILE A 21 -12.99 -3.66 -17.53
CA ILE A 21 -12.73 -4.33 -16.24
C ILE A 21 -14.03 -4.63 -15.47
N VAL A 22 -15.00 -3.70 -15.50
CA VAL A 22 -16.37 -3.92 -15.02
C VAL A 22 -17.31 -4.04 -16.21
N LYS A 23 -17.71 -5.29 -16.52
CA LYS A 23 -18.54 -5.64 -17.69
C LYS A 23 -19.91 -4.96 -17.73
N LYS A 24 -20.54 -4.75 -16.57
CA LYS A 24 -21.88 -4.16 -16.48
C LYS A 24 -22.03 -3.36 -15.19
N VAL A 25 -22.21 -2.05 -15.32
CA VAL A 25 -22.56 -1.17 -14.19
C VAL A 25 -24.08 -1.04 -14.12
N ASN A 26 -24.68 -1.48 -13.02
CA ASN A 26 -26.13 -1.38 -12.84
C ASN A 26 -26.54 0.06 -12.50
N VAL A 27 -27.54 0.62 -13.18
CA VAL A 27 -28.03 2.01 -12.96
C VAL A 27 -29.26 2.05 -12.03
N SER A 28 -29.77 0.89 -11.62
CA SER A 28 -30.95 0.78 -10.76
C SER A 28 -30.72 1.38 -9.37
N LYS A 29 -31.78 1.94 -8.77
CA LYS A 29 -31.79 2.44 -7.39
C LYS A 29 -31.92 1.33 -6.34
N MET A 30 -32.12 0.08 -6.76
CA MET A 30 -32.26 -1.06 -5.84
C MET A 30 -30.98 -1.30 -5.05
N ALA A 31 -31.12 -1.48 -3.73
CA ALA A 31 -29.99 -1.63 -2.80
C ALA A 31 -29.02 -2.74 -3.21
N PHE A 32 -29.55 -3.94 -3.49
CA PHE A 32 -28.74 -5.09 -3.91
C PHE A 32 -27.93 -4.83 -5.18
N LYS A 33 -28.50 -4.12 -6.16
CA LYS A 33 -27.82 -3.78 -7.41
C LYS A 33 -26.72 -2.74 -7.22
N CYS A 34 -26.90 -1.80 -6.30
CA CYS A 34 -25.84 -0.89 -5.90
C CYS A 34 -24.71 -1.63 -5.17
N MET A 35 -25.02 -2.56 -4.28
CA MET A 35 -24.03 -3.38 -3.58
C MET A 35 -23.21 -4.25 -4.54
N GLU A 36 -23.83 -4.85 -5.56
CA GLU A 36 -23.12 -5.57 -6.63
C GLU A 36 -22.09 -4.66 -7.35
N ASN A 37 -22.45 -3.42 -7.66
CA ASN A 37 -21.54 -2.48 -8.31
C ASN A 37 -20.34 -2.13 -7.42
N ILE A 38 -20.56 -1.99 -6.10
CA ILE A 38 -19.49 -1.69 -5.15
C ILE A 38 -18.52 -2.88 -5.08
N ASN A 39 -19.03 -4.11 -4.98
CA ASN A 39 -18.20 -5.30 -5.00
C ASN A 39 -17.40 -5.42 -6.32
N ALA A 40 -18.04 -5.16 -7.46
CA ALA A 40 -17.36 -5.16 -8.75
C ALA A 40 -16.24 -4.11 -8.83
N PHE A 41 -16.45 -2.93 -8.26
CA PHE A 41 -15.41 -1.92 -8.11
C PHE A 41 -14.23 -2.41 -7.27
N LEU A 42 -14.51 -3.04 -6.11
CA LEU A 42 -13.47 -3.49 -5.19
C LEU A 42 -12.59 -4.59 -5.82
N GLU A 43 -13.18 -5.53 -6.55
CA GLU A 43 -12.43 -6.57 -7.28
C GLU A 43 -11.57 -5.97 -8.42
N ALA A 44 -12.11 -4.96 -9.11
CA ALA A 44 -11.38 -4.27 -10.15
C ALA A 44 -10.23 -3.43 -9.56
N ALA A 45 -10.43 -2.75 -8.42
CA ALA A 45 -9.40 -1.99 -7.72
C ALA A 45 -8.24 -2.88 -7.25
N LYS A 46 -8.54 -4.07 -6.70
CA LYS A 46 -7.51 -5.07 -6.33
C LYS A 46 -6.69 -5.50 -7.56
N THR A 47 -7.36 -5.73 -8.68
CA THR A 47 -6.70 -6.11 -9.95
C THR A 47 -5.80 -5.00 -10.47
N LEU A 48 -6.17 -3.74 -10.24
CA LEU A 48 -5.36 -2.55 -10.59
C LEU A 48 -4.20 -2.29 -9.61
N GLY A 49 -3.99 -3.17 -8.63
CA GLY A 49 -2.86 -3.12 -7.71
C GLY A 49 -3.09 -2.27 -6.46
N VAL A 50 -4.34 -1.95 -6.12
CA VAL A 50 -4.70 -1.34 -4.82
C VAL A 50 -4.50 -2.40 -3.72
N PRO A 51 -3.72 -2.10 -2.66
CA PRO A 51 -3.55 -3.00 -1.53
C PRO A 51 -4.87 -3.31 -0.84
N ALA A 52 -5.07 -4.56 -0.38
CA ALA A 52 -6.28 -4.95 0.33
C ALA A 52 -6.53 -4.10 1.59
N GLN A 53 -5.48 -3.62 2.27
CA GLN A 53 -5.61 -2.76 3.45
C GLN A 53 -6.18 -1.37 3.12
N GLU A 54 -6.04 -0.91 1.88
CA GLU A 54 -6.55 0.37 1.41
C GLU A 54 -7.89 0.21 0.66
N THR A 55 -8.46 -1.00 0.64
CA THR A 55 -9.85 -1.23 0.18
C THR A 55 -10.86 -0.97 1.29
N PHE A 56 -12.13 -0.83 0.93
CA PHE A 56 -13.22 -0.56 1.87
C PHE A 56 -14.32 -1.63 1.78
N GLN A 57 -15.24 -1.65 2.75
CA GLN A 57 -16.36 -2.58 2.75
C GLN A 57 -17.63 -1.94 2.15
N THR A 58 -18.52 -2.76 1.60
CA THR A 58 -19.76 -2.26 0.96
C THR A 58 -20.61 -1.37 1.88
N VAL A 59 -20.63 -1.66 3.19
CA VAL A 59 -21.31 -0.86 4.22
C VAL A 59 -20.70 0.54 4.38
N ASP A 60 -19.40 0.71 4.17
CA ASP A 60 -18.68 1.98 4.32
C ASP A 60 -19.21 3.05 3.37
N LEU A 61 -19.53 2.65 2.13
CA LEU A 61 -20.07 3.53 1.10
C LEU A 61 -21.60 3.52 1.07
N TRP A 62 -22.23 2.36 1.27
CA TRP A 62 -23.70 2.22 1.18
C TRP A 62 -24.42 2.85 2.37
N GLU A 63 -23.98 2.54 3.59
CA GLU A 63 -24.56 3.04 4.84
C GLU A 63 -23.80 4.26 5.38
N ARG A 64 -22.71 4.65 4.71
CA ARG A 64 -21.84 5.78 5.08
C ARG A 64 -21.14 5.58 6.43
N GLN A 65 -20.89 4.33 6.80
CA GLN A 65 -20.24 4.00 8.07
C GLN A 65 -18.82 4.54 8.17
N ASN A 66 -18.07 4.52 7.05
CA ASN A 66 -16.70 5.02 7.01
C ASN A 66 -16.36 5.59 5.62
N LEU A 67 -16.72 6.84 5.36
CA LEU A 67 -16.39 7.47 4.08
C LEU A 67 -14.89 7.76 3.91
N ASN A 68 -14.11 7.79 5.00
CA ASN A 68 -12.66 7.99 4.93
C ASN A 68 -11.96 6.79 4.27
N SER A 69 -12.40 5.55 4.54
CA SER A 69 -11.84 4.37 3.86
C SER A 69 -12.07 4.41 2.35
N VAL A 70 -13.22 4.94 1.91
CA VAL A 70 -13.53 5.16 0.48
C VAL A 70 -12.58 6.17 -0.14
N VAL A 71 -12.30 7.29 0.54
CA VAL A 71 -11.37 8.32 0.04
C VAL A 71 -9.95 7.77 -0.06
N ILE A 72 -9.49 7.02 0.95
CA ILE A 72 -8.17 6.36 0.94
C ILE A 72 -8.06 5.40 -0.25
N CYS A 73 -9.10 4.60 -0.51
CA CYS A 73 -9.13 3.70 -1.64
C CYS A 73 -9.03 4.44 -2.99
N LEU A 74 -9.75 5.56 -3.14
CA LEU A 74 -9.68 6.40 -4.34
C LEU A 74 -8.30 7.05 -4.51
N GLN A 75 -7.67 7.49 -3.44
CA GLN A 75 -6.31 8.02 -3.46
C GLN A 75 -5.29 6.93 -3.84
N SER A 76 -5.45 5.72 -3.32
CA SER A 76 -4.65 4.56 -3.72
C SER A 76 -4.80 4.22 -5.19
N LEU A 77 -6.03 4.11 -5.67
CA LEU A 77 -6.33 3.85 -7.08
C LEU A 77 -5.73 4.92 -8.00
N GLY A 78 -5.83 6.19 -7.60
CA GLY A 78 -5.26 7.29 -8.36
C GLY A 78 -3.72 7.36 -8.35
N ARG A 79 -3.05 6.85 -7.31
CA ARG A 79 -1.59 6.61 -7.35
C ARG A 79 -1.23 5.56 -8.39
N LYS A 80 -2.04 4.49 -8.51
CA LYS A 80 -1.85 3.40 -9.48
C LYS A 80 -2.22 3.77 -10.91
N ALA A 81 -3.09 4.76 -11.12
CA ALA A 81 -3.52 5.20 -12.45
C ALA A 81 -2.36 5.58 -13.38
N GLY A 82 -1.24 6.08 -12.82
CA GLY A 82 -0.03 6.39 -13.60
C GLY A 82 0.57 5.18 -14.32
N ASN A 83 0.44 3.97 -13.76
CA ASN A 83 0.93 2.74 -14.38
C ASN A 83 0.13 2.35 -15.63
N TYR A 84 -1.08 2.90 -15.79
CA TYR A 84 -1.98 2.65 -16.91
C TYR A 84 -2.01 3.81 -17.92
N GLY A 85 -1.02 4.72 -17.87
CA GLY A 85 -0.93 5.87 -18.77
C GLY A 85 -2.01 6.94 -18.53
N LYS A 86 -2.61 6.95 -17.34
CA LYS A 86 -3.59 7.96 -16.92
C LYS A 86 -2.93 8.96 -15.95
N PRO A 87 -3.48 10.18 -15.80
CA PRO A 87 -3.00 11.12 -14.79
C PRO A 87 -3.00 10.47 -13.41
N SER A 88 -1.82 10.38 -12.78
CA SER A 88 -1.68 9.89 -11.42
C SER A 88 -1.84 11.03 -10.42
N ILE A 89 -2.36 10.70 -9.24
CA ILE A 89 -2.38 11.61 -8.08
C ILE A 89 -1.31 11.17 -7.07
N GLY A 90 -0.54 12.14 -6.59
CA GLY A 90 0.51 11.90 -5.60
C GLY A 90 1.84 11.40 -6.17
N PRO A 91 2.85 11.20 -5.30
CA PRO A 91 4.16 10.72 -5.69
C PRO A 91 4.09 9.27 -6.21
N LYS A 92 4.93 8.94 -7.19
CA LYS A 92 5.09 7.58 -7.69
C LYS A 92 5.52 6.67 -6.54
N GLU A 93 4.84 5.53 -6.38
CA GLU A 93 5.24 4.53 -5.40
C GLU A 93 6.62 3.96 -5.75
N SER A 94 7.46 3.77 -4.73
CA SER A 94 8.79 3.20 -4.89
C SER A 94 8.71 1.77 -5.44
N GLU A 95 9.42 1.53 -6.53
CA GLU A 95 9.60 0.19 -7.09
C GLU A 95 10.69 -0.56 -6.31
N LYS A 96 10.52 -1.88 -6.16
CA LYS A 96 11.54 -2.72 -5.52
C LYS A 96 12.81 -2.72 -6.38
N ASN A 97 13.86 -2.05 -5.92
CA ASN A 97 15.18 -2.11 -6.53
C ASN A 97 15.91 -3.39 -6.09
N VAL A 98 15.73 -4.49 -6.82
CA VAL A 98 16.48 -5.73 -6.58
C VAL A 98 17.88 -5.57 -7.15
N ARG A 99 18.85 -5.32 -6.26
CA ARG A 99 20.27 -5.29 -6.64
C ARG A 99 20.78 -6.72 -6.70
N ASN A 100 21.18 -7.15 -7.90
CA ASN A 100 21.90 -8.40 -8.08
C ASN A 100 23.39 -8.11 -7.96
N PHE A 101 24.05 -8.74 -6.99
CA PHE A 101 25.50 -8.65 -6.82
C PHE A 101 26.14 -9.90 -7.41
N SER A 102 27.33 -9.76 -8.00
CA SER A 102 28.09 -10.94 -8.42
C SER A 102 28.57 -11.74 -7.20
N GLU A 103 28.80 -13.03 -7.39
CA GLU A 103 29.31 -13.90 -6.33
C GLU A 103 30.67 -13.40 -5.78
N GLU A 104 31.51 -12.84 -6.66
CA GLU A 104 32.77 -12.21 -6.28
C GLU A 104 32.56 -10.96 -5.41
N GLN A 105 31.55 -10.14 -5.72
CA GLN A 105 31.20 -8.97 -4.91
C GLN A 105 30.67 -9.38 -3.52
N LEU A 106 29.84 -10.42 -3.46
CA LEU A 106 29.33 -10.98 -2.20
C LEU A 106 30.48 -11.54 -1.35
N ARG A 107 31.42 -12.26 -1.97
CA ARG A 107 32.61 -12.80 -1.30
C ARG A 107 33.56 -11.70 -0.82
N ALA A 108 33.76 -10.65 -1.62
CA ALA A 108 34.54 -9.48 -1.21
C ALA A 108 33.91 -8.77 0.00
N GLY A 109 32.57 -8.73 0.08
CA GLY A 109 31.83 -8.20 1.23
C GLY A 109 32.05 -8.96 2.54
N GLN A 110 32.32 -10.28 2.48
CA GLN A 110 32.61 -11.08 3.68
C GLN A 110 33.92 -10.71 4.37
N GLY A 111 34.88 -10.13 3.63
CA GLY A 111 36.15 -9.64 4.17
C GLY A 111 36.08 -8.24 4.80
N VAL A 112 34.96 -7.53 4.63
CA VAL A 112 34.76 -6.20 5.19
C VAL A 112 34.28 -6.33 6.63
N ILE A 113 35.22 -6.21 7.56
CA ILE A 113 34.93 -6.21 9.00
C ILE A 113 34.28 -4.87 9.35
N SER A 114 32.98 -4.88 9.69
CA SER A 114 32.29 -3.71 10.25
C SER A 114 33.01 -3.24 11.52
N LEU A 115 33.07 -1.92 11.76
CA LEU A 115 33.68 -1.31 12.97
C LEU A 115 33.15 -1.86 14.31
N GLN A 116 32.02 -2.55 14.30
CA GLN A 116 31.39 -3.19 15.47
C GLN A 116 31.70 -4.70 15.60
N TYR A 117 32.36 -5.32 14.62
CA TYR A 117 32.79 -6.72 14.67
C TYR A 117 34.10 -6.84 15.47
N GLY A 118 34.07 -6.39 16.72
CA GLY A 118 35.02 -6.79 17.74
C GLY A 118 34.55 -8.12 18.35
N SER A 119 35.42 -9.11 18.44
CA SER A 119 35.09 -10.34 19.16
C SER A 119 35.03 -10.06 20.66
N ASN A 120 33.86 -10.21 21.27
CA ASN A 120 33.70 -10.11 22.73
C ASN A 120 34.39 -11.26 23.49
N LYS A 121 34.94 -12.27 22.78
CA LYS A 121 35.55 -13.46 23.39
C LYS A 121 36.83 -13.17 24.20
N GLY A 122 37.38 -11.95 24.14
CA GLY A 122 38.46 -11.48 25.01
C GLY A 122 38.10 -10.24 25.84
N ALA A 123 36.88 -9.69 25.69
CA ALA A 123 36.43 -8.51 26.43
C ALA A 123 35.92 -8.95 27.81
N THR A 124 36.85 -9.16 28.75
CA THR A 124 36.48 -9.40 30.14
C THR A 124 36.21 -8.06 30.83
N GLN A 125 35.15 -7.96 31.64
CA GLN A 125 34.86 -6.80 32.50
C GLN A 125 35.88 -6.65 33.66
N SER A 126 37.02 -7.32 33.59
CA SER A 126 38.09 -7.22 34.59
C SER A 126 38.80 -5.88 34.41
N GLY A 127 38.59 -4.95 35.33
CA GLY A 127 39.25 -3.63 35.33
C GLY A 127 38.40 -2.45 34.85
N ILE A 128 37.11 -2.65 34.55
CA ILE A 128 36.18 -1.51 34.37
C ILE A 128 35.88 -0.92 35.74
N ASN A 129 36.68 0.05 36.16
CA ASN A 129 36.37 0.90 37.31
C ASN A 129 35.34 1.94 36.85
N PHE A 130 34.07 1.70 37.16
CA PHE A 130 33.05 2.74 37.08
C PHE A 130 33.43 3.79 38.12
N GLY A 131 34.15 4.81 37.65
CA GLY A 131 34.81 5.81 38.47
C GLY A 131 33.96 6.23 39.68
N ASN A 132 34.64 6.35 40.82
CA ASN A 132 34.05 6.61 42.13
C ASN A 132 32.93 7.66 42.03
N THR A 133 31.71 7.29 42.45
CA THR A 133 30.57 8.21 42.51
C THR A 133 30.97 9.41 43.36
N ARG A 134 31.00 10.59 42.73
CA ARG A 134 31.22 11.84 43.47
C ARG A 134 30.09 12.00 44.47
N HIS A 135 30.41 12.00 45.77
CA HIS A 135 29.48 12.46 46.80
C HIS A 135 29.20 13.94 46.58
N MET A 136 27.93 14.31 46.80
CA MET A 136 27.34 15.63 46.58
C MET A 136 28.07 16.74 47.33
#